data_AF-A0A7Y5KI07-F1
#
_entry.id   AF-A0A7Y5KI07-F1
#
_cell.length_a   1.000
_cell.length_b   1.000
_cell.length_c   1.000
_cell.angle_alpha   90.00
_cell.angle_beta   90.00
_cell.angle_gamma   90.00
#
_symmetry.space_group_name_H-M   'P 1'
#
loop_
_entity.id
_entity.type
_entity.pdbx_description
1 polymer ?
#
loop_
_entity_poly.entity_id
_entity_poly.type
_entity_poly.pdbx_seq_one_letter_code
_entity_poly.pdbx_strand_id
1 'polypeptide(L)'
;MNNETGYVVDRVVICDAYREPDRHYRLLSGGKSELELRRRPSIRFLTSAKETKGGIAGLNSRNSSLLADMQTADEQQNVFVNQFRDEVRAWRDGGYPGTAFVTRRMLEWWFERDEERQAIGKRFFFCQQEAIETAIYLYEVKNRLRMEGTGEFIRYALKLATGTGKTVVMALIITWSTLHKRKVSGSTLSGNFLVLVPNLTVRDRVSGVPRGDGLDPAGSENLYEAFDMIPPEYQSEFHPTILVKNWQSIPLESEREDWIANDMEEDGRFVPASVIWALQRRQQRDPDTPIRKLLKGWRDLVVINDEAHHVFGEKKTRKGEEPEYIKWSKIIERIGRIAKIGLITDLSATPWYGSGSPKPEGTLFEWLVSDFSVYDAFESGLVKVVRLPDPDEEGKIYLDLWDH
;
A
#
# COMPACT_ATOMS: atom_id res chain seq x y z
N MET A 1 -3.33 -39.03 -5.11
CA MET A 1 -1.96 -38.60 -4.76
C MET A 1 -1.65 -37.38 -5.60
N ASN A 2 -2.06 -36.20 -5.15
CA ASN A 2 -1.64 -34.96 -5.78
C ASN A 2 -0.23 -34.68 -5.24
N ASN A 3 0.78 -34.73 -6.11
CA ASN A 3 2.12 -34.25 -5.77
C ASN A 3 1.99 -32.78 -5.36
N GLU A 4 2.19 -32.49 -4.08
CA GLU A 4 2.50 -31.13 -3.64
C GLU A 4 3.86 -30.78 -4.24
N THR A 5 3.83 -30.06 -5.36
CA THR A 5 5.01 -29.60 -6.08
C THR A 5 5.64 -28.44 -5.32
N GLY A 6 6.39 -28.74 -4.26
CA GLY A 6 7.37 -27.81 -3.70
C GLY A 6 8.47 -27.54 -4.72
N TYR A 7 8.85 -26.27 -4.89
CA TYR A 7 10.01 -25.91 -5.71
C TYR A 7 11.29 -26.16 -4.93
N VAL A 8 12.21 -26.93 -5.52
CA VAL A 8 13.50 -27.27 -4.89
C VAL A 8 14.55 -26.26 -5.35
N VAL A 9 15.11 -25.51 -4.40
CA VAL A 9 16.21 -24.56 -4.61
C VAL A 9 17.37 -24.90 -3.67
N ASP A 10 18.61 -24.72 -4.13
CA ASP A 10 19.81 -25.02 -3.33
C ASP A 10 19.94 -24.10 -2.10
N ARG A 11 19.59 -22.82 -2.28
CA ARG A 11 19.60 -21.80 -1.23
C ARG A 11 18.51 -20.79 -1.51
N VAL A 12 17.65 -20.50 -0.53
CA VAL A 12 16.55 -19.55 -0.73
C VAL A 12 17.06 -18.10 -0.76
N VAL A 13 17.97 -17.73 0.16
CA VAL A 13 18.54 -16.38 0.21
C VAL A 13 19.74 -16.29 -0.70
N ILE A 14 19.60 -15.57 -1.81
CA ILE A 14 20.59 -15.42 -2.88
C ILE A 14 20.95 -13.96 -3.16
N CYS A 15 20.15 -13.00 -2.65
CA CYS A 15 20.33 -11.56 -2.82
C CYS A 15 20.62 -10.88 -1.47
N ASP A 16 21.29 -9.72 -1.53
CA ASP A 16 21.48 -8.85 -0.37
C ASP A 16 20.22 -7.98 -0.16
N ALA A 17 19.68 -7.97 1.05
CA ALA A 17 18.51 -7.18 1.46
C ALA A 17 18.64 -5.66 1.23
N TYR A 18 19.88 -5.16 1.18
CA TYR A 18 20.21 -3.74 1.11
C TYR A 18 20.69 -3.31 -0.29
N ARG A 19 20.84 -4.24 -1.24
CA ARG A 19 21.25 -3.94 -2.62
C ARG A 19 20.18 -4.34 -3.61
N GLU A 20 20.31 -3.84 -4.83
CA GLU A 20 19.43 -4.25 -5.90
C GLU A 20 19.57 -5.75 -6.17
N PRO A 21 18.46 -6.52 -6.24
CA PRO A 21 18.52 -7.93 -6.61
C PRO A 21 19.13 -8.11 -8.00
N ASP A 22 20.21 -8.88 -8.09
CA ASP A 22 20.97 -9.13 -9.32
C ASP A 22 20.74 -10.53 -9.89
N ARG A 23 19.98 -11.37 -9.19
CA ARG A 23 19.68 -12.76 -9.54
C ARG A 23 18.31 -13.19 -9.00
N HIS A 24 17.71 -14.19 -9.62
CA HIS A 24 16.45 -14.79 -9.13
C HIS A 24 16.29 -16.23 -9.62
N TYR A 25 15.49 -17.03 -8.93
CA TYR A 25 15.07 -18.34 -9.42
C TYR A 25 13.87 -18.20 -10.34
N ARG A 26 14.05 -18.55 -11.61
CA ARG A 26 12.94 -18.77 -12.53
C ARG A 26 12.28 -20.10 -12.21
N LEU A 27 10.99 -20.06 -11.94
CA LEU A 27 10.19 -21.25 -11.65
C LEU A 27 9.78 -21.90 -12.97
N LEU A 28 10.07 -23.19 -13.12
CA LEU A 28 9.78 -23.98 -14.32
C LEU A 28 8.68 -25.01 -14.03
N SER A 29 8.00 -25.47 -15.08
CA SER A 29 6.97 -26.51 -14.97
C SER A 29 7.56 -27.79 -14.33
N GLY A 30 6.77 -28.43 -13.47
CA GLY A 30 7.18 -29.66 -12.79
C GLY A 30 8.04 -29.47 -11.53
N GLY A 31 7.98 -28.29 -10.89
CA GLY A 31 8.64 -28.03 -9.61
C GLY A 31 10.15 -27.78 -9.69
N LYS A 32 10.69 -27.63 -10.90
CA LYS A 32 12.10 -27.27 -11.13
C LYS A 32 12.28 -25.76 -11.06
N SER A 33 13.48 -25.32 -10.70
CA SER A 33 13.87 -23.92 -10.75
C SER A 33 15.25 -23.75 -11.38
N GLU A 34 15.44 -22.66 -12.11
CA GLU A 34 16.72 -22.29 -12.71
C GLU A 34 17.17 -20.93 -12.15
N LEU A 35 18.44 -20.82 -11.77
CA LEU A 35 19.01 -19.55 -11.31
C LEU A 35 19.35 -18.66 -12.50
N GLU A 36 18.65 -17.55 -12.66
CA GLU A 36 18.97 -16.53 -13.65
C GLU A 36 19.77 -15.38 -13.02
N LEU A 37 20.89 -14.99 -13.64
CA LEU A 37 21.76 -13.88 -13.20
C LEU A 37 21.24 -12.53 -13.69
N ARG A 38 20.00 -12.23 -13.34
CA ARG A 38 19.37 -10.93 -13.54
C ARG A 38 18.31 -10.68 -12.50
N ARG A 39 17.91 -9.42 -12.35
CA ARG A 39 16.74 -9.04 -11.56
C ARG A 39 15.46 -9.68 -12.09
N ARG A 40 14.59 -10.13 -11.18
CA ARG A 40 13.25 -10.65 -11.52
C ARG A 40 12.40 -9.56 -12.21
N PRO A 41 11.88 -9.81 -13.43
CA PRO A 41 10.97 -8.88 -14.07
C PRO A 41 9.66 -8.79 -13.27
N SER A 42 9.08 -7.59 -13.21
CA SER A 42 7.69 -7.46 -12.75
C SER A 42 6.77 -8.12 -13.77
N ILE A 43 5.91 -9.02 -13.29
CA ILE A 43 4.99 -9.80 -14.09
C ILE A 43 3.59 -9.75 -13.50
N ARG A 44 2.60 -9.82 -14.38
CA ARG A 44 1.18 -10.01 -14.08
C ARG A 44 0.78 -11.39 -14.59
N PHE A 45 0.01 -12.10 -13.77
CA PHE A 45 -0.62 -13.35 -14.17
C PHE A 45 -2.02 -13.04 -14.71
N LEU A 46 -2.30 -13.45 -15.94
CA LEU A 46 -3.65 -13.41 -16.50
C LEU A 46 -4.37 -14.70 -16.13
N THR A 47 -5.28 -14.64 -15.17
CA THR A 47 -6.17 -15.77 -14.87
C THR A 47 -7.05 -16.02 -16.10
N SER A 48 -6.95 -17.22 -16.69
CA SER A 48 -7.87 -17.63 -17.76
C SER A 48 -9.29 -17.67 -17.20
N ALA A 49 -10.23 -17.05 -17.91
CA ALA A 49 -11.64 -16.87 -17.52
C ALA A 49 -12.45 -18.20 -17.37
N LYS A 50 -11.80 -19.36 -17.34
CA LYS A 50 -12.46 -20.68 -17.23
C LYS A 50 -12.57 -21.25 -15.81
N GLU A 51 -11.93 -20.67 -14.79
CA GLU A 51 -11.88 -21.27 -13.44
C GLU A 51 -12.59 -20.48 -12.32
N THR A 52 -13.32 -19.41 -12.66
CA THR A 52 -14.11 -18.57 -11.73
C THR A 52 -15.43 -19.21 -11.30
N LYS A 53 -15.40 -20.46 -10.79
CA LYS A 53 -16.55 -21.07 -10.09
C LYS A 53 -16.34 -21.34 -8.60
N GLY A 54 -15.16 -21.06 -8.04
CA GLY A 54 -14.87 -21.20 -6.60
C GLY A 54 -14.75 -19.85 -5.90
N GLY A 55 -15.69 -19.50 -5.02
CA GLY A 55 -15.66 -18.23 -4.28
C GLY A 55 -14.54 -18.09 -3.24
N ILE A 56 -14.33 -16.85 -2.83
CA ILE A 56 -13.24 -16.26 -2.01
C ILE A 56 -13.13 -16.79 -0.55
N ALA A 57 -13.88 -17.83 -0.16
CA ALA A 57 -13.75 -18.39 1.19
C ALA A 57 -12.45 -19.22 1.40
N GLY A 58 -11.66 -19.46 0.35
CA GLY A 58 -10.46 -20.31 0.39
C GLY A 58 -9.11 -19.58 0.44
N LEU A 59 -9.04 -18.26 0.27
CA LEU A 59 -7.75 -17.56 0.10
C LEU A 59 -6.97 -17.31 1.41
N ASN A 60 -7.64 -17.28 2.56
CA ASN A 60 -6.97 -16.98 3.83
C ASN A 60 -6.23 -18.19 4.45
N SER A 61 -6.29 -19.36 3.82
CA SER A 61 -5.64 -20.61 4.28
C SER A 61 -4.65 -21.19 3.26
N ARG A 62 -4.30 -20.46 2.19
CA ARG A 62 -3.63 -21.06 1.02
C ARG A 62 -2.50 -20.21 0.43
N ASN A 63 -1.48 -19.93 1.23
CA ASN A 63 -0.19 -19.52 0.66
C ASN A 63 0.39 -20.60 -0.27
N SER A 64 -0.01 -21.87 -0.11
CA SER A 64 0.39 -23.00 -0.95
C SER A 64 -0.37 -23.11 -2.27
N SER A 65 -1.64 -22.69 -2.37
CA SER A 65 -2.39 -22.81 -3.64
C SER A 65 -2.14 -21.64 -4.60
N LEU A 66 -1.78 -20.45 -4.10
CA LEU A 66 -1.36 -19.34 -4.96
C LEU A 66 -0.14 -19.73 -5.83
N LEU A 67 0.77 -20.54 -5.31
CA LEU A 67 1.94 -21.06 -6.05
C LEU A 67 1.56 -22.06 -7.15
N ALA A 68 0.46 -22.78 -6.99
CA ALA A 68 -0.02 -23.79 -7.94
C ALA A 68 -0.89 -23.16 -9.04
N ASP A 69 -1.75 -22.20 -8.69
CA ASP A 69 -2.66 -21.53 -9.62
C ASP A 69 -1.92 -20.57 -10.60
N MET A 70 -0.65 -20.27 -10.35
CA MET A 70 0.21 -19.48 -11.24
C MET A 70 0.75 -20.28 -12.45
N GLN A 71 0.62 -21.63 -12.45
CA GLN A 71 1.16 -22.49 -13.52
C GLN A 71 0.33 -22.48 -14.81
N THR A 72 -0.92 -21.98 -14.78
CA THR A 72 -1.87 -22.02 -15.91
C THR A 72 -2.20 -20.63 -16.48
N ALA A 73 -1.64 -19.57 -15.91
CA ALA A 73 -1.89 -18.18 -16.32
C ALA A 73 -0.86 -17.71 -17.36
N ASP A 74 -1.31 -17.03 -18.41
CA ASP A 74 -0.38 -16.35 -19.34
C ASP A 74 0.39 -15.27 -18.55
N GLU A 75 1.71 -15.42 -18.48
CA GLU A 75 2.61 -14.46 -17.85
C GLU A 75 2.78 -13.25 -18.78
N GLN A 76 2.32 -12.08 -18.34
CA GLN A 76 2.57 -10.83 -19.04
C GLN A 76 3.50 -9.94 -18.24
N GLN A 77 4.62 -9.53 -18.83
CA GLN A 77 5.53 -8.58 -18.19
C GLN A 77 4.85 -7.23 -17.98
N ASN A 78 5.04 -6.64 -16.81
CA ASN A 78 4.67 -5.26 -16.55
C ASN A 78 5.77 -4.35 -17.12
N VAL A 79 5.68 -4.10 -18.44
CA VAL A 79 6.67 -3.32 -19.20
C VAL A 79 6.93 -1.97 -18.56
N PHE A 80 5.87 -1.31 -18.07
CA PHE A 80 5.95 0.02 -17.50
C PHE A 80 6.74 0.07 -16.18
N VAL A 81 6.46 -0.86 -15.25
CA VAL A 81 7.24 -0.95 -14.00
C VAL A 81 8.69 -1.32 -14.27
N ASN A 82 8.94 -2.23 -15.22
CA ASN A 82 10.31 -2.61 -15.58
C ASN A 82 11.08 -1.43 -16.18
N GLN A 83 10.45 -0.64 -17.05
CA GLN A 83 11.04 0.58 -17.61
C GLN A 83 11.37 1.60 -16.49
N PHE A 84 10.46 1.80 -15.54
CA PHE A 84 10.70 2.71 -14.42
C PHE A 84 11.85 2.26 -13.53
N ARG A 85 12.02 0.97 -13.28
CA ARG A 85 13.18 0.46 -12.54
C ARG A 85 14.49 0.86 -13.22
N ASP A 86 14.58 0.72 -14.54
CA ASP A 86 15.79 1.09 -15.28
C ASP A 86 16.01 2.62 -15.31
N GLU A 87 14.94 3.41 -15.47
CA GLU A 87 15.00 4.87 -15.42
C GLU A 87 15.42 5.39 -14.03
N VAL A 88 14.84 4.83 -12.97
CA VAL A 88 15.17 5.17 -11.57
C VAL A 88 16.59 4.74 -11.23
N ARG A 89 17.05 3.56 -11.70
CA ARG A 89 18.45 3.13 -11.54
C ARG A 89 19.40 4.13 -12.18
N ALA A 90 19.19 4.48 -13.45
CA ALA A 90 20.03 5.45 -14.15
C ALA A 90 20.01 6.84 -13.48
N TRP A 91 18.85 7.27 -12.98
CA TRP A 91 18.69 8.51 -12.24
C TRP A 91 19.42 8.52 -10.89
N ARG A 92 19.35 7.40 -10.15
CA ARG A 92 20.11 7.19 -8.90
C ARG A 92 21.60 7.23 -9.15
N ASP A 93 22.08 6.46 -10.14
CA ASP A 93 23.51 6.38 -10.49
C ASP A 93 24.06 7.73 -10.99
N GLY A 94 23.18 8.60 -11.53
CA GLY A 94 23.50 9.97 -11.92
C GLY A 94 23.54 10.99 -10.78
N GLY A 95 23.34 10.58 -9.52
CA GLY A 95 23.32 11.50 -8.37
C GLY A 95 22.06 12.34 -8.27
N TYR A 96 20.91 11.74 -8.59
CA TYR A 96 19.56 12.31 -8.43
C TYR A 96 19.30 13.66 -9.15
N PRO A 97 19.64 13.81 -10.45
CA PRO A 97 19.43 15.05 -11.18
C PRO A 97 17.93 15.41 -11.31
N GLY A 98 17.62 16.70 -11.44
CA GLY A 98 16.25 17.17 -11.64
C GLY A 98 15.36 17.17 -10.38
N THR A 99 15.93 16.97 -9.20
CA THR A 99 15.22 17.14 -7.92
C THR A 99 15.46 18.48 -7.27
N ALA A 100 14.57 18.88 -6.37
CA ALA A 100 14.79 19.99 -5.46
C ALA A 100 16.01 19.72 -4.57
N PHE A 101 16.73 20.80 -4.20
CA PHE A 101 17.92 20.69 -3.35
C PHE A 101 17.65 19.96 -2.03
N VAL A 102 16.50 20.23 -1.38
CA VAL A 102 16.08 19.55 -0.15
C VAL A 102 15.90 18.05 -0.36
N THR A 103 15.33 17.65 -1.50
CA THR A 103 15.04 16.25 -1.83
C THR A 103 16.33 15.51 -2.12
N ARG A 104 17.21 16.09 -2.94
CA ARG A 104 18.54 15.54 -3.20
C ARG A 104 19.32 15.32 -1.90
N ARG A 105 19.42 16.37 -1.07
CA ARG A 105 20.14 16.31 0.20
C ARG A 105 19.61 15.21 1.14
N MET A 106 18.30 15.00 1.12
CA MET A 106 17.64 13.97 1.92
C MET A 106 17.88 12.55 1.36
N LEU A 107 17.88 12.36 0.04
CA LEU A 107 18.26 11.10 -0.60
C LEU A 107 19.72 10.74 -0.29
N GLU A 108 20.63 11.71 -0.40
CA GLU A 108 22.04 11.55 0.00
C GLU A 108 22.17 11.15 1.48
N TRP A 109 21.38 11.77 2.36
CA TRP A 109 21.34 11.43 3.79
C TRP A 109 20.86 10.01 4.09
N TRP A 110 19.95 9.48 3.27
CA TRP A 110 19.40 8.14 3.42
C TRP A 110 20.27 7.05 2.81
N PHE A 111 20.80 7.28 1.61
CA PHE A 111 21.33 6.20 0.77
C PHE A 111 22.83 6.34 0.43
N GLU A 112 23.42 7.52 0.48
CA GLU A 112 24.86 7.72 0.23
C GLU A 112 25.74 7.57 1.48
N ARG A 113 25.15 7.11 2.59
CA ARG A 113 25.82 6.86 3.88
C ARG A 113 25.74 5.39 4.31
N ASP A 114 25.81 4.47 3.36
CA ASP A 114 25.53 3.05 3.61
C ASP A 114 26.49 2.43 4.64
N GLU A 115 27.80 2.70 4.55
CA GLU A 115 28.79 2.19 5.51
C GLU A 115 28.54 2.69 6.93
N GLU A 116 28.25 3.99 7.08
CA GLU A 116 27.94 4.58 8.38
C GLU A 116 26.64 4.00 8.95
N ARG A 117 25.58 3.91 8.13
CA ARG A 117 24.29 3.33 8.51
C ARG A 117 24.43 1.85 8.86
N GLN A 118 25.33 1.13 8.21
CA GLN A 118 25.66 -0.25 8.55
C GLN A 118 26.29 -0.35 9.93
N ALA A 119 27.24 0.52 10.26
CA ALA A 119 27.90 0.52 11.57
C ALA A 119 26.92 0.78 12.73
N ILE A 120 25.92 1.64 12.52
CA ILE A 120 24.92 1.99 13.55
C ILE A 120 23.64 1.14 13.48
N GLY A 121 23.54 0.20 12.53
CA GLY A 121 22.37 -0.67 12.37
C GLY A 121 21.10 0.02 11.87
N LYS A 122 21.21 1.19 11.22
CA LYS A 122 20.08 2.02 10.75
C LYS A 122 19.99 2.09 9.21
N ARG A 123 20.14 0.94 8.55
CA ARG A 123 20.06 0.83 7.08
C ARG A 123 18.62 0.64 6.61
N PHE A 124 18.33 1.14 5.41
CA PHE A 124 17.08 0.89 4.71
C PHE A 124 17.21 -0.29 3.77
N PHE A 125 16.20 -1.14 3.70
CA PHE A 125 16.19 -2.21 2.70
C PHE A 125 16.07 -1.63 1.29
N PHE A 126 16.61 -2.33 0.30
CA PHE A 126 16.54 -1.89 -1.09
C PHE A 126 15.11 -1.67 -1.56
N CYS A 127 14.17 -2.53 -1.14
CA CYS A 127 12.75 -2.38 -1.49
C CYS A 127 12.12 -1.10 -0.93
N GLN A 128 12.64 -0.59 0.20
CA GLN A 128 12.20 0.68 0.79
C GLN A 128 12.78 1.85 0.00
N GLN A 129 14.07 1.77 -0.33
CA GLN A 129 14.78 2.74 -1.17
C GLN A 129 14.11 2.89 -2.54
N GLU A 130 13.91 1.77 -3.25
CA GLU A 130 13.29 1.78 -4.57
C GLU A 130 11.87 2.38 -4.53
N ALA A 131 11.07 2.03 -3.52
CA ALA A 131 9.71 2.53 -3.40
C ALA A 131 9.66 4.06 -3.23
N ILE A 132 10.50 4.64 -2.35
CA ILE A 132 10.53 6.09 -2.15
C ILE A 132 11.16 6.82 -3.34
N GLU A 133 12.26 6.30 -3.89
CA GLU A 133 12.94 6.88 -5.06
C GLU A 133 12.02 6.91 -6.28
N THR A 134 11.26 5.84 -6.53
CA THR A 134 10.30 5.79 -7.62
C THR A 134 9.21 6.85 -7.44
N ALA A 135 8.65 6.98 -6.23
CA ALA A 135 7.64 8.00 -5.95
C ALA A 135 8.17 9.42 -6.16
N ILE A 136 9.40 9.70 -5.69
CA ILE A 136 10.08 10.99 -5.87
C ILE A 136 10.37 11.26 -7.35
N TYR A 137 10.92 10.29 -8.07
CA TYR A 137 11.25 10.40 -9.49
C TYR A 137 10.01 10.78 -10.31
N LEU A 138 8.90 10.09 -10.08
CA LEU A 138 7.65 10.38 -10.80
C LEU A 138 7.05 11.74 -10.42
N TYR A 139 7.23 12.15 -9.17
CA TYR A 139 6.69 13.42 -8.68
C TYR A 139 7.53 14.64 -9.11
N GLU A 140 8.83 14.64 -8.87
CA GLU A 140 9.71 15.79 -9.15
C GLU A 140 10.28 15.74 -10.57
N VAL A 141 10.82 14.61 -10.99
CA VAL A 141 11.58 14.52 -12.26
C VAL A 141 10.66 14.37 -13.47
N LYS A 142 9.61 13.54 -13.35
CA LYS A 142 8.56 13.40 -14.39
C LYS A 142 7.43 14.41 -14.24
N ASN A 143 7.62 15.46 -13.44
CA ASN A 143 6.67 16.55 -13.23
C ASN A 143 5.26 16.06 -12.87
N ARG A 144 5.19 15.29 -11.76
CA ARG A 144 3.94 14.76 -11.20
C ARG A 144 3.19 13.91 -12.21
N LEU A 145 3.90 12.91 -12.79
CA LEU A 145 3.32 12.02 -13.79
C LEU A 145 2.02 11.41 -13.25
N ARG A 146 0.94 11.58 -14.01
CA ARG A 146 -0.37 10.99 -13.68
C ARG A 146 -0.44 9.60 -14.30
N MET A 147 -0.82 8.63 -13.48
CA MET A 147 -0.98 7.24 -13.87
C MET A 147 -2.36 6.97 -14.46
N GLU A 148 -2.47 5.92 -15.27
CA GLU A 148 -3.78 5.47 -15.77
C GLU A 148 -4.66 4.95 -14.61
N GLY A 149 -5.98 5.14 -14.73
CA GLY A 149 -6.94 4.68 -13.72
C GLY A 149 -7.01 5.53 -12.44
N THR A 150 -6.28 6.65 -12.33
CA THR A 150 -6.26 7.49 -11.12
C THR A 150 -7.17 8.71 -11.15
N GLY A 151 -7.86 8.95 -12.28
CA GLY A 151 -8.72 10.11 -12.47
C GLY A 151 -7.93 11.42 -12.37
N GLU A 152 -8.39 12.36 -11.53
CA GLU A 152 -7.72 13.65 -11.35
C GLU A 152 -6.53 13.62 -10.36
N PHE A 153 -6.30 12.49 -9.71
CA PHE A 153 -5.32 12.41 -8.62
C PHE A 153 -3.93 11.98 -9.11
N ILE A 154 -2.90 12.55 -8.50
CA ILE A 154 -1.55 12.01 -8.57
C ILE A 154 -1.48 10.87 -7.56
N ARG A 155 -1.47 9.63 -8.06
CA ARG A 155 -1.61 8.43 -7.23
C ARG A 155 -0.63 7.36 -7.71
N TYR A 156 0.13 6.81 -6.78
CA TYR A 156 1.18 5.81 -7.03
C TYR A 156 0.99 4.60 -6.13
N ALA A 157 1.02 3.41 -6.69
CA ALA A 157 1.02 2.15 -5.94
C ALA A 157 2.43 1.58 -5.82
N LEU A 158 2.79 1.23 -4.60
CA LEU A 158 4.08 0.71 -4.19
C LEU A 158 3.85 -0.68 -3.60
N LYS A 159 4.30 -1.71 -4.31
CA LYS A 159 4.17 -3.09 -3.86
C LYS A 159 5.36 -3.47 -2.99
N LEU A 160 5.06 -3.85 -1.75
CA LEU A 160 6.04 -4.32 -0.79
C LEU A 160 5.49 -5.56 -0.09
N ALA A 161 6.27 -6.65 -0.08
CA ALA A 161 5.91 -7.87 0.63
C ALA A 161 5.66 -7.61 2.13
N THR A 162 4.78 -8.41 2.73
CA THR A 162 4.48 -8.28 4.16
C THR A 162 5.72 -8.53 4.99
N GLY A 163 6.02 -7.63 5.93
CA GLY A 163 7.21 -7.72 6.78
C GLY A 163 8.43 -6.97 6.27
N THR A 164 8.43 -6.42 5.05
CA THR A 164 9.57 -5.65 4.51
C THR A 164 9.60 -4.18 4.97
N GLY A 165 8.76 -3.80 5.92
CA GLY A 165 8.74 -2.45 6.51
C GLY A 165 7.94 -1.40 5.75
N LYS A 166 6.70 -1.69 5.34
CA LYS A 166 5.78 -0.69 4.72
C LYS A 166 5.71 0.62 5.50
N THR A 167 5.61 0.56 6.83
CA THR A 167 5.54 1.75 7.70
C THR A 167 6.80 2.62 7.61
N VAL A 168 7.98 2.04 7.36
CA VAL A 168 9.22 2.80 7.13
C VAL A 168 9.11 3.61 5.85
N VAL A 169 8.56 3.03 4.77
CA VAL A 169 8.29 3.78 3.53
C VAL A 169 7.28 4.90 3.75
N MET A 170 6.24 4.69 4.57
CA MET A 170 5.31 5.76 4.93
C MET A 170 6.02 6.91 5.65
N ALA A 171 6.91 6.60 6.60
CA ALA A 171 7.70 7.61 7.29
C ALA A 171 8.64 8.37 6.33
N LEU A 172 9.30 7.69 5.40
CA LEU A 172 10.11 8.32 4.35
C LEU A 172 9.29 9.28 3.48
N ILE A 173 8.08 8.88 3.06
CA ILE A 173 7.14 9.74 2.31
C ILE A 173 6.73 10.96 3.15
N ILE A 174 6.46 10.77 4.44
CA ILE A 174 6.10 11.86 5.37
C ILE A 174 7.25 12.85 5.52
N THR A 175 8.48 12.36 5.71
CA THR A 175 9.68 13.19 5.80
C THR A 175 9.89 14.00 4.54
N TRP A 176 9.89 13.33 3.38
CA TRP A 176 10.01 14.00 2.08
C TRP A 176 8.95 15.07 1.86
N SER A 177 7.67 14.71 2.01
CA SER A 177 6.55 15.62 1.74
C SER A 177 6.55 16.83 2.67
N THR A 178 6.90 16.63 3.94
CA THR A 178 7.00 17.71 4.93
C THR A 178 8.10 18.70 4.56
N LEU A 179 9.30 18.20 4.29
CA LEU A 179 10.46 19.06 3.97
C LEU A 179 10.29 19.73 2.61
N HIS A 180 9.79 19.00 1.61
CA HIS A 180 9.50 19.54 0.29
C HIS A 180 8.45 20.67 0.36
N LYS A 181 7.39 20.51 1.16
CA LYS A 181 6.40 21.58 1.39
C LYS A 181 7.00 22.82 2.03
N ARG A 182 7.97 22.66 2.94
CA ARG A 182 8.60 23.80 3.64
C ARG A 182 9.64 24.51 2.78
N LYS A 183 10.43 23.76 1.99
CA LYS A 183 11.61 24.28 1.29
C LYS A 183 11.38 24.61 -0.18
N VAL A 184 10.38 23.98 -0.83
CA VAL A 184 10.14 24.16 -2.26
C VAL A 184 8.95 25.08 -2.49
N SER A 185 9.23 26.23 -3.10
CA SER A 185 8.20 27.19 -3.48
C SER A 185 7.20 26.56 -4.45
N GLY A 186 5.89 26.75 -4.20
CA GLY A 186 4.84 26.20 -5.05
C GLY A 186 4.58 24.69 -4.89
N SER A 187 5.26 24.02 -3.95
CA SER A 187 5.03 22.59 -3.65
C SER A 187 3.55 22.28 -3.43
N THR A 188 3.03 21.29 -4.18
CA THR A 188 1.66 20.80 -3.97
C THR A 188 1.56 19.70 -2.92
N LEU A 189 2.70 19.25 -2.37
CA LEU A 189 2.73 18.35 -1.22
C LEU A 189 2.23 19.07 0.05
N SER A 190 2.12 18.33 1.15
CA SER A 190 1.60 18.86 2.42
C SER A 190 2.41 18.33 3.60
N GLY A 191 2.35 19.08 4.72
CA GLY A 191 2.77 18.58 6.03
C GLY A 191 1.64 17.89 6.80
N ASN A 192 0.43 17.81 6.23
CA ASN A 192 -0.71 17.09 6.79
C ASN A 192 -0.89 15.75 6.08
N PHE A 193 -1.02 14.68 6.86
CA PHE A 193 -1.08 13.31 6.35
C PHE A 193 -2.32 12.61 6.89
N LEU A 194 -3.10 12.01 5.98
CA LEU A 194 -4.14 11.07 6.33
C LEU A 194 -3.66 9.66 5.98
N VAL A 195 -3.43 8.85 6.99
CA VAL A 195 -3.02 7.45 6.84
C VAL A 195 -4.24 6.55 7.05
N LEU A 196 -4.61 5.81 6.01
CA LEU A 196 -5.77 4.92 6.00
C LEU A 196 -5.32 3.48 6.18
N VAL A 197 -5.90 2.80 7.18
CA VAL A 197 -5.51 1.45 7.59
C VAL A 197 -6.72 0.52 7.67
N PRO A 198 -6.54 -0.81 7.52
CA PRO A 198 -7.65 -1.76 7.40
C PRO A 198 -8.39 -2.06 8.71
N ASN A 199 -7.68 -2.13 9.83
CA ASN A 199 -8.22 -2.52 11.13
C ASN A 199 -7.60 -1.69 12.28
N LEU A 200 -8.22 -1.74 13.47
CA LEU A 200 -7.79 -0.94 14.62
C LEU A 200 -6.42 -1.39 15.17
N THR A 201 -6.10 -2.68 15.11
CA THR A 201 -4.79 -3.19 15.54
C THR A 201 -3.65 -2.62 14.69
N VAL A 202 -3.84 -2.59 13.36
CA VAL A 202 -2.89 -1.98 12.44
C VAL A 202 -2.81 -0.48 12.66
N ARG A 203 -3.95 0.19 12.93
CA ARG A 203 -3.96 1.62 13.28
C ARG A 203 -3.06 1.91 14.46
N ASP A 204 -3.20 1.16 15.55
CA ASP A 204 -2.47 1.43 16.79
C ASP A 204 -0.97 1.19 16.57
N ARG A 205 -0.60 0.08 15.91
CA ARG A 205 0.79 -0.19 15.49
C ARG A 205 1.38 0.91 14.61
N VAL A 206 0.67 1.32 13.55
CA VAL A 206 1.15 2.33 12.59
C VAL A 206 1.24 3.71 13.26
N SER A 207 0.33 4.02 14.19
CA SER A 207 0.38 5.27 14.95
C SER A 207 1.54 5.28 15.95
N GLY A 208 1.98 4.12 16.43
CA GLY A 208 2.95 3.99 17.52
C GLY A 208 2.29 3.90 18.89
N VAL A 209 1.02 3.47 18.97
CA VAL A 209 0.35 3.22 20.25
C VAL A 209 0.48 1.74 20.63
N PRO A 210 0.88 1.40 21.86
CA PRO A 210 1.22 2.29 22.99
C PRO A 210 2.71 2.60 23.14
N ARG A 211 3.60 1.99 22.35
CA ARG A 211 5.05 1.97 22.60
C ARG A 211 5.82 3.21 22.11
N GLY A 212 5.24 3.95 21.18
CA GLY A 212 5.87 5.06 20.47
C GLY A 212 6.53 4.65 19.14
N ASP A 213 6.49 3.37 18.77
CA ASP A 213 7.22 2.75 17.65
C ASP A 213 6.57 2.89 16.27
N GLY A 214 6.01 4.07 15.98
CA GLY A 214 5.23 4.31 14.76
C GLY A 214 5.50 5.64 14.06
N LEU A 215 4.46 6.14 13.39
CA LEU A 215 4.52 7.37 12.59
C LEU A 215 4.36 8.65 13.40
N ASP A 216 3.96 8.61 14.68
CA ASP A 216 3.85 9.80 15.51
C ASP A 216 5.24 10.35 15.87
N PRO A 217 5.62 11.57 15.43
CA PRO A 217 6.92 12.16 15.74
C PRO A 217 7.08 12.48 17.23
N ALA A 218 5.99 12.59 17.99
CA ALA A 218 6.04 12.81 19.43
C ALA A 218 6.22 11.50 20.23
N GLY A 219 6.20 10.35 19.56
CA GLY A 219 6.47 9.06 20.18
C GLY A 219 7.92 8.94 20.67
N SER A 220 8.13 8.32 21.83
CA SER A 220 9.46 8.13 22.43
C SER A 220 10.38 7.20 21.64
N GLU A 221 9.82 6.33 20.81
CA GLU A 221 10.55 5.35 19.99
C GLU A 221 10.18 5.51 18.50
N ASN A 222 9.91 6.74 18.07
CA ASN A 222 9.38 7.01 16.73
C ASN A 222 10.34 6.55 15.62
N LEU A 223 9.78 6.21 14.46
CA LEU A 223 10.55 5.70 13.32
C LEU A 223 11.59 6.72 12.81
N TYR A 224 11.33 8.01 12.99
CA TYR A 224 12.20 9.06 12.50
C TYR A 224 13.54 9.10 13.23
N GLU A 225 13.54 8.95 14.55
CA GLU A 225 14.74 8.83 15.37
C GLU A 225 15.38 7.44 15.24
N ALA A 226 14.55 6.39 15.20
CA ALA A 226 15.02 5.01 15.06
C ALA A 226 15.87 4.82 13.79
N PHE A 227 15.50 5.46 12.68
CA PHE A 227 16.22 5.38 11.40
C PHE A 227 17.06 6.62 11.05
N ASP A 228 17.15 7.61 11.95
CA ASP A 228 17.84 8.88 11.67
C ASP A 228 17.40 9.47 10.32
N MET A 229 16.08 9.67 10.17
CA MET A 229 15.47 10.00 8.88
C MET A 229 15.62 11.47 8.49
N ILE A 230 15.77 12.38 9.46
CA ILE A 230 15.78 13.82 9.19
C ILE A 230 17.22 14.34 9.22
N PRO A 231 17.72 14.93 8.12
CA PRO A 231 19.01 15.61 8.13
C PRO A 231 19.08 16.67 9.25
N PRO A 232 20.19 16.78 10.01
CA PRO A 232 20.31 17.68 11.16
C PRO A 232 19.87 19.12 10.88
N GLU A 233 20.19 19.63 9.69
CA GLU A 233 19.83 20.98 9.25
C GLU A 233 18.32 21.22 9.05
N TYR A 234 17.51 20.16 8.98
CA TYR A 234 16.07 20.24 8.74
C TYR A 234 15.22 19.80 9.93
N GLN A 235 15.85 19.44 11.06
CA GLN A 235 15.12 19.00 12.27
C GLN A 235 14.13 20.04 12.77
N SER A 236 14.51 21.32 12.79
CA SER A 236 13.64 22.43 13.24
C SER A 236 12.47 22.71 12.30
N GLU A 237 12.41 22.08 11.13
CA GLU A 237 11.35 22.27 10.14
C GLU A 237 10.42 21.07 10.02
N PHE A 238 10.84 19.94 10.58
CA PHE A 238 10.10 18.69 10.53
C PHE A 238 8.99 18.65 11.59
N HIS A 239 7.82 19.16 11.21
CA HIS A 239 6.62 19.19 12.05
C HIS A 239 5.40 18.67 11.29
N PRO A 240 5.34 17.37 10.94
CA PRO A 240 4.18 16.81 10.25
C PRO A 240 2.99 16.68 11.20
N THR A 241 1.78 16.82 10.66
CA THR A 241 0.55 16.46 11.36
C THR A 241 -0.03 15.20 10.75
N ILE A 242 -0.05 14.11 11.50
CA ILE A 242 -0.40 12.78 10.99
C ILE A 242 -1.70 12.32 11.65
N LEU A 243 -2.65 11.90 10.84
CA LEU A 243 -3.93 11.34 11.27
C LEU A 243 -4.05 9.92 10.74
N VAL A 244 -3.90 8.92 11.62
CA VAL A 244 -4.09 7.52 11.28
C VAL A 244 -5.54 7.11 11.58
N LYS A 245 -6.26 6.63 10.57
CA LYS A 245 -7.68 6.25 10.68
C LYS A 245 -7.98 4.95 9.99
N ASN A 246 -8.83 4.15 10.64
CA ASN A 246 -9.45 3.02 9.98
C ASN A 246 -10.38 3.54 8.87
N TRP A 247 -10.27 3.01 7.66
CA TRP A 247 -11.09 3.47 6.53
C TRP A 247 -12.61 3.29 6.77
N GLN A 248 -13.04 2.24 7.48
CA GLN A 248 -14.44 1.98 7.84
C GLN A 248 -15.01 3.03 8.79
N SER A 249 -14.14 3.71 9.55
CA SER A 249 -14.55 4.79 10.44
C SER A 249 -14.79 6.12 9.71
N ILE A 250 -14.47 6.18 8.41
CA ILE A 250 -14.67 7.39 7.61
C ILE A 250 -16.12 7.42 7.12
N PRO A 251 -16.89 8.44 7.48
CA PRO A 251 -18.28 8.55 7.07
C PRO A 251 -18.35 8.75 5.55
N LEU A 252 -18.87 7.74 4.84
CA LEU A 252 -19.05 7.74 3.39
C LEU A 252 -20.40 8.32 2.95
N GLU A 253 -21.41 8.12 3.78
CA GLU A 253 -22.73 8.70 3.63
C GLU A 253 -22.90 9.80 4.67
N SER A 254 -23.62 10.85 4.32
CA SER A 254 -24.48 11.47 5.33
C SER A 254 -25.51 10.38 5.62
N GLU A 255 -25.51 9.72 6.77
CA GLU A 255 -26.60 8.80 7.15
C GLU A 255 -27.93 9.51 6.84
N ARG A 256 -28.56 9.12 5.73
CA ARG A 256 -29.91 9.54 5.31
C ARG A 256 -30.88 8.41 5.61
N GLU A 257 -30.68 7.72 6.73
CA GLU A 257 -31.75 6.91 7.34
C GLU A 257 -32.90 7.82 7.83
N ASP A 258 -32.65 9.13 7.87
CA ASP A 258 -33.54 10.19 8.33
C ASP A 258 -34.40 10.83 7.21
N TRP A 259 -34.45 10.25 5.99
CA TRP A 259 -35.32 10.79 4.92
C TRP A 259 -36.78 10.43 5.18
N ILE A 260 -37.49 11.34 5.84
CA ILE A 260 -38.95 11.37 5.78
C ILE A 260 -39.33 11.86 4.38
N ALA A 261 -39.92 10.98 3.56
CA ALA A 261 -40.64 11.43 2.38
C ALA A 261 -41.68 12.46 2.85
N ASN A 262 -41.93 13.52 2.07
CA ASN A 262 -42.97 14.52 2.37
C ASN A 262 -44.40 13.92 2.41
N ASP A 263 -44.51 12.59 2.29
CA ASP A 263 -45.74 11.83 2.13
C ASP A 263 -46.12 11.05 3.42
N MET A 264 -45.62 11.46 4.60
CA MET A 264 -45.99 10.83 5.89
C MET A 264 -47.36 11.28 6.44
N GLU A 265 -48.30 11.67 5.57
CA GLU A 265 -49.69 11.93 5.97
C GLU A 265 -50.57 10.67 6.04
N GLU A 266 -50.14 9.52 5.50
CA GLU A 266 -51.06 8.37 5.37
C GLU A 266 -51.03 7.31 6.47
N ASP A 267 -50.06 7.29 7.38
CA ASP A 267 -49.89 6.12 8.27
C ASP A 267 -49.64 6.48 9.75
N GLY A 268 -50.59 7.19 10.39
CA GLY A 268 -50.95 7.12 11.82
C GLY A 268 -49.85 7.19 12.92
N ARG A 269 -48.58 7.43 12.60
CA ARG A 269 -47.46 7.44 13.54
C ARG A 269 -47.16 8.88 13.94
N PHE A 270 -47.46 9.23 15.19
CA PHE A 270 -47.10 10.52 15.76
C PHE A 270 -45.58 10.63 15.92
N VAL A 271 -44.94 11.48 15.10
CA VAL A 271 -43.54 11.87 15.26
C VAL A 271 -43.48 13.20 16.02
N PRO A 272 -42.85 13.28 17.21
CA PRO A 272 -42.75 14.52 17.96
C PRO A 272 -42.08 15.63 17.14
N ALA A 273 -42.57 16.88 17.26
CA ALA A 273 -42.03 18.03 16.52
C ALA A 273 -40.54 18.28 16.78
N SER A 274 -40.03 17.91 17.97
CA SER A 274 -38.61 17.97 18.31
C SER A 274 -37.76 17.01 17.46
N VAL A 275 -38.31 15.86 17.08
CA VAL A 275 -37.66 14.88 16.19
C VAL A 275 -37.66 15.43 14.76
N ILE A 276 -38.78 15.95 14.27
CA ILE A 276 -38.85 16.59 12.94
C ILE A 276 -37.86 17.76 12.82
N TRP A 277 -37.78 18.62 13.84
CA TRP A 277 -36.80 19.72 13.89
C TRP A 277 -35.35 19.24 13.98
N ALA A 278 -35.09 18.11 14.64
CA ALA A 278 -33.76 17.50 14.68
C ALA A 278 -33.37 16.91 13.32
N LEU A 279 -34.30 16.25 12.64
CA LEU A 279 -34.13 15.66 11.31
C LEU A 279 -33.92 16.76 10.25
N GLN A 280 -34.75 17.81 10.24
CA GLN A 280 -34.58 18.97 9.35
C GLN A 280 -33.25 19.69 9.56
N ARG A 281 -32.79 19.85 10.82
CA ARG A 281 -31.45 20.40 11.10
C ARG A 281 -30.31 19.50 10.64
N ARG A 282 -30.49 18.18 10.66
CA ARG A 282 -29.53 17.24 10.06
C ARG A 282 -29.53 17.33 8.54
N GLN A 283 -30.71 17.53 7.93
CA GLN A 283 -30.89 17.69 6.49
C GLN A 283 -30.26 18.98 5.93
N GLN A 284 -30.21 20.05 6.74
CA GLN A 284 -29.55 21.32 6.40
C GLN A 284 -28.03 21.33 6.65
N ARG A 285 -27.44 20.29 7.27
CA ARG A 285 -25.99 20.25 7.48
C ARG A 285 -25.27 19.88 6.18
N ASP A 286 -24.25 20.66 5.83
CA ASP A 286 -23.35 20.37 4.71
C ASP A 286 -22.89 18.90 4.83
N PRO A 287 -23.16 18.04 3.83
CA PRO A 287 -22.76 16.65 3.85
C PRO A 287 -21.25 16.51 4.13
N ASP A 288 -20.42 17.48 3.80
CA ASP A 288 -18.97 17.43 4.01
C ASP A 288 -18.52 17.83 5.43
N THR A 289 -19.43 18.28 6.29
CA THR A 289 -19.14 18.66 7.69
C THR A 289 -18.39 17.59 8.48
N PRO A 290 -18.77 16.29 8.43
CA PRO A 290 -18.07 15.24 9.18
C PRO A 290 -16.62 15.07 8.74
N ILE A 291 -16.35 15.13 7.43
CA ILE A 291 -15.00 15.01 6.88
C ILE A 291 -14.19 16.27 7.17
N ARG A 292 -14.78 17.47 7.07
CA ARG A 292 -14.11 18.73 7.49
C ARG A 292 -13.68 18.70 8.96
N LYS A 293 -14.53 18.15 9.84
CA LYS A 293 -14.21 17.94 11.26
C LYS A 293 -13.11 16.89 11.45
N LEU A 294 -13.19 15.77 10.73
CA LEU A 294 -12.17 14.71 10.75
C LEU A 294 -10.78 15.27 10.38
N LEU A 295 -10.72 16.05 9.30
CA LEU A 295 -9.52 16.71 8.81
C LEU A 295 -9.13 17.95 9.59
N LYS A 296 -9.84 18.31 10.68
CA LYS A 296 -9.53 19.47 11.52
C LYS A 296 -9.36 20.79 10.71
N GLY A 297 -10.10 20.94 9.60
CA GLY A 297 -10.03 22.11 8.73
C GLY A 297 -8.79 22.19 7.82
N TRP A 298 -8.06 21.10 7.59
CA TRP A 298 -6.94 21.07 6.65
C TRP A 298 -7.38 21.46 5.23
N ARG A 299 -6.58 22.32 4.58
CA ARG A 299 -6.81 22.77 3.20
C ARG A 299 -6.07 21.93 2.18
N ASP A 300 -4.96 21.32 2.58
CA ASP A 300 -4.18 20.39 1.78
C ASP A 300 -3.75 19.18 2.63
N LEU A 301 -3.49 18.07 1.95
CA LEU A 301 -3.00 16.84 2.57
C LEU A 301 -2.32 15.92 1.56
N VAL A 302 -1.55 14.97 2.08
CA VAL A 302 -1.13 13.74 1.39
C VAL A 302 -1.89 12.56 2.00
N VAL A 303 -2.35 11.64 1.16
CA VAL A 303 -3.07 10.44 1.59
C VAL A 303 -2.17 9.22 1.42
N ILE A 304 -2.04 8.44 2.49
CA ILE A 304 -1.25 7.20 2.50
C ILE A 304 -2.19 6.05 2.82
N ASN A 305 -2.22 5.04 1.98
CA ASN A 305 -3.15 3.92 2.05
C ASN A 305 -2.38 2.64 2.37
N ASP A 306 -2.58 2.06 3.55
CA ASP A 306 -2.03 0.76 3.94
C ASP A 306 -3.01 -0.37 3.58
N GLU A 307 -2.50 -1.43 2.96
CA GLU A 307 -3.30 -2.53 2.40
C GLU A 307 -4.29 -2.07 1.33
N ALA A 308 -3.78 -1.33 0.34
CA ALA A 308 -4.54 -0.78 -0.79
C ALA A 308 -5.34 -1.81 -1.62
N HIS A 309 -5.13 -3.10 -1.43
CA HIS A 309 -5.96 -4.13 -2.08
C HIS A 309 -7.43 -4.11 -1.61
N HIS A 310 -7.71 -3.52 -0.45
CA HIS A 310 -9.09 -3.27 0.01
C HIS A 310 -9.83 -2.15 -0.77
N VAL A 311 -9.22 -1.56 -1.81
CA VAL A 311 -9.87 -0.57 -2.69
C VAL A 311 -11.13 -1.15 -3.35
N PHE A 312 -11.16 -2.46 -3.62
CA PHE A 312 -12.26 -3.18 -4.28
C PHE A 312 -12.79 -4.29 -3.37
N GLY A 313 -13.61 -3.92 -2.38
CA GLY A 313 -14.25 -4.87 -1.48
C GLY A 313 -15.74 -5.01 -1.78
N GLU A 314 -16.16 -6.12 -2.38
CA GLU A 314 -17.55 -6.56 -2.25
C GLU A 314 -17.81 -7.03 -0.80
N LYS A 315 -18.88 -6.55 -0.19
CA LYS A 315 -19.74 -7.46 0.56
C LYS A 315 -20.63 -8.13 -0.47
N LYS A 316 -20.67 -9.46 -0.53
CA LYS A 316 -21.71 -10.20 -1.26
C LYS A 316 -23.07 -9.74 -0.75
N THR A 317 -23.73 -8.84 -1.46
CA THR A 317 -25.15 -8.54 -1.27
C THR A 317 -25.99 -9.60 -1.98
N ARG A 318 -27.23 -9.79 -1.51
CA ARG A 318 -28.16 -10.76 -2.10
C ARG A 318 -28.45 -10.38 -3.57
N LYS A 319 -28.78 -11.36 -4.40
CA LYS A 319 -29.19 -11.17 -5.81
C LYS A 319 -30.27 -10.07 -5.89
N GLY A 320 -29.92 -8.88 -6.41
CA GLY A 320 -30.86 -7.77 -6.63
C GLY A 320 -30.50 -6.44 -5.95
N GLU A 321 -29.49 -6.39 -5.07
CA GLU A 321 -28.98 -5.13 -4.50
C GLU A 321 -27.77 -4.62 -5.29
N GLU A 322 -27.68 -3.29 -5.50
CA GLU A 322 -26.52 -2.70 -6.15
C GLU A 322 -25.24 -2.99 -5.33
N PRO A 323 -24.17 -3.45 -5.98
CA PRO A 323 -22.92 -3.75 -5.32
C PRO A 323 -22.32 -2.50 -4.64
N GLU A 324 -22.14 -2.56 -3.32
CA GLU A 324 -21.66 -1.47 -2.43
C GLU A 324 -20.14 -1.15 -2.58
N TYR A 325 -19.61 -1.15 -3.80
CA TYR A 325 -18.21 -1.55 -4.09
C TYR A 325 -17.17 -0.45 -4.16
N ILE A 326 -17.45 0.74 -3.65
CA ILE A 326 -16.58 1.89 -3.90
C ILE A 326 -16.29 2.62 -2.59
N LYS A 327 -15.82 1.92 -1.55
CA LYS A 327 -15.59 2.59 -0.26
C LYS A 327 -14.35 3.50 -0.32
N TRP A 328 -13.23 3.02 -0.88
CA TRP A 328 -12.00 3.82 -0.84
C TRP A 328 -11.94 4.94 -1.87
N SER A 329 -12.31 4.68 -3.13
CA SER A 329 -12.33 5.74 -4.15
C SER A 329 -13.34 6.83 -3.81
N LYS A 330 -14.52 6.49 -3.25
CA LYS A 330 -15.47 7.49 -2.75
C LYS A 330 -14.92 8.29 -1.57
N ILE A 331 -14.19 7.66 -0.64
CA ILE A 331 -13.50 8.37 0.46
C ILE A 331 -12.53 9.41 -0.13
N ILE A 332 -11.67 8.99 -1.05
CA ILE A 332 -10.66 9.84 -1.68
C ILE A 332 -11.31 10.97 -2.46
N GLU A 333 -12.33 10.68 -3.29
CA GLU A 333 -13.07 11.68 -4.05
C GLU A 333 -13.73 12.71 -3.14
N ARG A 334 -14.36 12.27 -2.05
CA ARG A 334 -15.00 13.17 -1.08
C ARG A 334 -13.99 14.04 -0.35
N ILE A 335 -12.85 13.47 0.06
CA ILE A 335 -11.75 14.24 0.64
C ILE A 335 -11.21 15.25 -0.38
N GLY A 336 -11.07 14.86 -1.65
CA GLY A 336 -10.59 15.70 -2.74
C GLY A 336 -11.48 16.90 -3.07
N ARG A 337 -12.79 16.83 -2.76
CA ARG A 337 -13.71 17.97 -2.85
C ARG A 337 -13.50 19.00 -1.73
N ILE A 338 -12.98 18.56 -0.58
CA ILE A 338 -12.89 19.36 0.64
C ILE A 338 -11.50 19.98 0.79
N ALA A 339 -10.46 19.22 0.46
CA ALA A 339 -9.07 19.58 0.62
C ALA A 339 -8.25 19.15 -0.59
N LYS A 340 -7.22 19.92 -0.92
CA LYS A 340 -6.31 19.63 -2.04
C LYS A 340 -5.43 18.43 -1.69
N ILE A 341 -5.61 17.33 -2.41
CA ILE A 341 -4.75 16.16 -2.28
C ILE A 341 -3.50 16.36 -3.14
N GLY A 342 -2.35 16.48 -2.50
CA GLY A 342 -1.06 16.70 -3.17
C GLY A 342 -0.51 15.47 -3.87
N LEU A 343 -0.68 14.33 -3.21
CA LEU A 343 -0.21 13.00 -3.62
C LEU A 343 -1.01 11.92 -2.86
N ILE A 344 -1.25 10.80 -3.51
CA ILE A 344 -1.79 9.57 -2.91
C ILE A 344 -0.78 8.45 -3.09
N THR A 345 -0.43 7.75 -2.02
CA THR A 345 0.45 6.58 -2.09
C THR A 345 -0.25 5.35 -1.54
N ASP A 346 -0.39 4.33 -2.38
CA ASP A 346 -0.98 3.04 -2.05
C ASP A 346 0.11 2.02 -1.74
N LEU A 347 0.20 1.56 -0.50
CA LEU A 347 1.13 0.51 -0.10
C LEU A 347 0.35 -0.79 0.07
N SER A 348 0.76 -1.85 -0.64
CA SER A 348 0.13 -3.17 -0.53
C SER A 348 1.12 -4.28 -0.86
N ALA A 349 0.96 -5.46 -0.27
CA ALA A 349 1.71 -6.65 -0.72
C ALA A 349 1.09 -7.24 -2.00
N THR A 350 -0.16 -6.86 -2.25
CA THR A 350 -1.10 -7.55 -3.11
C THR A 350 -1.93 -6.54 -3.92
N PRO A 351 -1.32 -5.61 -4.68
CA PRO A 351 -2.02 -4.50 -5.36
C PRO A 351 -2.77 -4.99 -6.61
N TRP A 352 -3.68 -5.94 -6.43
CA TRP A 352 -4.54 -6.46 -7.47
C TRP A 352 -5.99 -6.08 -7.23
N TYR A 353 -6.71 -5.98 -8.34
CA TYR A 353 -8.14 -5.83 -8.38
C TYR A 353 -8.81 -7.07 -7.80
N GLY A 354 -9.58 -6.90 -6.73
CA GLY A 354 -10.42 -7.93 -6.13
C GLY A 354 -11.73 -8.15 -6.90
N SER A 355 -12.54 -9.09 -6.44
CA SER A 355 -13.88 -9.32 -7.01
C SER A 355 -14.71 -8.04 -6.96
N GLY A 356 -15.52 -7.82 -8.00
CA GLY A 356 -16.38 -6.65 -8.12
C GLY A 356 -15.71 -5.41 -8.72
N SER A 357 -14.41 -5.46 -9.00
CA SER A 357 -13.77 -4.38 -9.73
C SER A 357 -14.24 -4.31 -11.20
N PRO A 358 -14.09 -3.16 -11.89
CA PRO A 358 -14.37 -3.05 -13.32
C PRO A 358 -13.37 -3.84 -14.19
N LYS A 359 -12.31 -4.39 -13.60
CA LYS A 359 -11.24 -5.15 -14.26
C LYS A 359 -11.28 -6.62 -13.83
N PRO A 360 -10.71 -7.53 -14.63
CA PRO A 360 -10.61 -8.95 -14.26
C PRO A 360 -9.90 -9.11 -12.92
N GLU A 361 -10.44 -9.98 -12.06
CA GLU A 361 -9.84 -10.30 -10.76
C GLU A 361 -8.40 -10.81 -10.92
N GLY A 362 -7.51 -10.37 -10.03
CA GLY A 362 -6.08 -10.70 -10.09
C GLY A 362 -5.25 -9.79 -10.99
N THR A 363 -5.88 -8.85 -11.71
CA THR A 363 -5.16 -7.81 -12.47
C THR A 363 -4.45 -6.86 -11.52
N LEU A 364 -3.19 -6.46 -11.81
CA LEU A 364 -2.48 -5.44 -11.03
C LEU A 364 -3.07 -4.04 -11.27
N PHE A 365 -2.95 -3.15 -10.28
CA PHE A 365 -3.34 -1.74 -10.44
C PHE A 365 -2.61 -1.07 -11.60
N GLU A 366 -3.35 -0.28 -12.38
CA GLU A 366 -2.79 0.48 -13.51
C GLU A 366 -1.81 1.59 -13.05
N TRP A 367 -1.93 2.01 -11.79
CA TRP A 367 -1.02 2.97 -11.15
C TRP A 367 0.08 2.32 -10.29
N LEU A 368 0.33 1.01 -10.47
CA LEU A 368 1.50 0.36 -9.88
C LEU A 368 2.78 0.89 -10.53
N VAL A 369 3.65 1.48 -9.70
CA VAL A 369 4.90 2.08 -10.18
C VAL A 369 6.15 1.40 -9.64
N SER A 370 6.05 0.75 -8.48
CA SER A 370 7.14 -0.02 -7.86
C SER A 370 6.65 -1.41 -7.51
N ASP A 371 7.40 -2.44 -7.91
CA ASP A 371 7.09 -3.84 -7.62
C ASP A 371 8.24 -4.50 -6.86
N PHE A 372 8.08 -4.80 -5.57
CA PHE A 372 8.96 -5.72 -4.87
C PHE A 372 8.16 -6.93 -4.42
N SER A 373 8.31 -8.03 -5.15
CA SER A 373 7.45 -9.20 -4.99
C SER A 373 7.80 -10.00 -3.73
N VAL A 374 6.90 -10.90 -3.34
CA VAL A 374 7.17 -11.86 -2.25
C VAL A 374 8.36 -12.76 -2.59
N TYR A 375 8.57 -13.09 -3.87
CA TYR A 375 9.75 -13.85 -4.31
C TYR A 375 11.04 -13.07 -4.10
N ASP A 376 11.07 -11.79 -4.51
CA ASP A 376 12.23 -10.92 -4.26
C ASP A 376 12.52 -10.82 -2.76
N ALA A 377 11.49 -10.80 -1.93
CA ALA A 377 11.62 -10.74 -0.48
C ALA A 377 12.14 -12.04 0.14
N PHE A 378 11.76 -13.21 -0.37
CA PHE A 378 12.35 -14.49 0.01
C PHE A 378 13.82 -14.58 -0.41
N GLU A 379 14.09 -14.23 -1.68
CA GLU A 379 15.42 -14.29 -2.29
C GLU A 379 16.39 -13.31 -1.62
N SER A 380 15.89 -12.21 -1.06
CA SER A 380 16.65 -11.22 -0.28
C SER A 380 16.67 -11.47 1.23
N GLY A 381 16.06 -12.57 1.71
CA GLY A 381 16.05 -12.91 3.14
C GLY A 381 15.22 -11.99 4.04
N LEU A 382 14.29 -11.21 3.47
CA LEU A 382 13.44 -10.27 4.19
C LEU A 382 12.17 -10.92 4.78
N VAL A 383 11.79 -12.09 4.26
CA VAL A 383 10.62 -12.85 4.72
C VAL A 383 11.08 -14.21 5.21
N LYS A 384 10.51 -14.66 6.34
CA LYS A 384 10.78 -15.99 6.87
C LYS A 384 10.33 -17.05 5.89
N VAL A 385 11.26 -17.90 5.48
CA VAL A 385 10.96 -19.11 4.72
C VAL A 385 10.44 -20.15 5.70
N VAL A 386 9.19 -20.58 5.51
CA VAL A 386 8.70 -21.79 6.16
C VAL A 386 9.30 -22.96 5.40
N ARG A 387 10.33 -23.60 5.98
CA ARG A 387 10.81 -24.88 5.48
C ARG A 387 9.80 -25.93 5.91
N LEU A 388 9.19 -26.61 4.95
CA LEU A 388 8.65 -27.94 5.23
C LEU A 388 9.85 -28.84 5.57
N PRO A 389 9.74 -29.72 6.57
CA PRO A 389 10.75 -30.74 6.81
C PRO A 389 11.00 -31.51 5.52
N ASP A 390 12.24 -31.98 5.33
CA ASP A 390 12.58 -32.78 4.16
C ASP A 390 11.56 -33.92 4.02
N PRO A 391 11.16 -34.31 2.79
CA PRO A 391 10.18 -35.36 2.58
C PRO A 391 10.79 -36.76 2.84
N ASP A 392 11.47 -36.93 3.97
CA ASP A 392 11.78 -38.22 4.57
C ASP A 392 10.54 -38.79 5.30
N GLU A 393 10.65 -40.03 5.81
CA GLU A 393 9.52 -40.70 6.47
C GLU A 393 9.00 -39.93 7.70
N GLU A 394 9.85 -39.13 8.36
CA GLU A 394 9.50 -38.32 9.53
C GLU A 394 8.89 -36.96 9.13
N GLY A 395 9.33 -36.35 8.03
CA GLY A 395 8.81 -35.09 7.51
C GLY A 395 7.39 -35.17 6.94
N LYS A 396 7.00 -36.34 6.39
CA LYS A 396 5.63 -36.57 5.89
C LYS A 396 4.55 -36.44 6.96
N ILE A 397 4.88 -36.68 8.23
CA ILE A 397 3.95 -36.57 9.36
C ILE A 397 3.44 -35.12 9.50
N TYR A 398 4.23 -34.13 9.05
CA TYR A 398 3.86 -32.72 9.10
C TYR A 398 3.02 -32.25 7.90
N LEU A 399 2.85 -33.08 6.87
CA LEU A 399 1.99 -32.77 5.72
C LEU A 399 0.52 -33.15 5.99
N ASP A 400 0.29 -34.17 6.82
CA ASP A 400 -1.04 -34.69 7.18
C ASP A 400 -1.44 -34.30 8.62
N LEU A 401 -1.30 -33.02 8.97
CA LEU A 401 -1.58 -32.50 10.33
C LEU A 401 -3.07 -32.55 10.77
N TRP A 402 -3.99 -33.01 9.92
CA TRP A 402 -5.44 -32.88 10.13
C TRP A 402 -6.25 -34.18 10.00
N ASP A 403 -5.60 -35.34 9.85
CA ASP A 403 -6.28 -36.64 9.73
C ASP A 403 -6.42 -37.41 11.07
N HIS A 404 -6.48 -36.69 12.20
CA HIS A 404 -6.73 -37.27 13.53
C HIS A 404 -7.89 -36.58 14.27
#